data_AF-A0A4Y8IDV2-F1
#
_entry.id   AF-A0A4Y8IDV2-F1
#
_cell.length_a   1.000
_cell.length_b   1.000
_cell.length_c   1.000
_cell.angle_alpha   90.00
_cell.angle_beta   90.00
_cell.angle_gamma   90.00
#
_symmetry.space_group_name_H-M   'P 1'
#
loop_
_entity.id
_entity.type
_entity.pdbx_description
1 polymer ?
#
loop_
_entity_poly.entity_id
_entity_poly.type
_entity_poly.pdbx_seq_one_letter_code
_entity_poly.pdbx_strand_id
1 'polypeptide(L)'
;MINFGKDIFSNNLVQFLLIGLSLCMAILAQQLSAGVADMSLSTFISKSFKYLFNSSNEFSVLVNAFLPGIMYILSCIGLLWMGITNMIMFKLEERKLDVGLKFILGLSQIILFGLFFYTGGKLFFYFISFALSIIFLVALFTSGSPTNQEHN
;
A
#
# COMPACT_ATOMS: atom_id res chain seq x y z
N MET A 1 4.70 -38.48 -2.57
CA MET A 1 4.60 -37.04 -2.91
C MET A 1 3.53 -36.30 -2.11
N ILE A 2 2.29 -36.83 -2.01
CA ILE A 2 1.18 -36.18 -1.28
C ILE A 2 1.50 -35.95 0.22
N ASN A 3 2.09 -36.93 0.91
CA ASN A 3 2.46 -36.77 2.33
C ASN A 3 3.55 -35.70 2.54
N PHE A 4 4.46 -35.54 1.58
CA PHE A 4 5.53 -34.53 1.65
C PHE A 4 4.97 -33.11 1.51
N GLY A 5 4.00 -32.91 0.61
CA GLY A 5 3.28 -31.65 0.48
C GLY A 5 2.48 -31.30 1.74
N LYS A 6 1.92 -32.32 2.42
CA LYS A 6 1.14 -32.16 3.64
C LYS A 6 1.99 -31.70 4.84
N ASP A 7 3.20 -32.25 5.00
CA ASP A 7 4.15 -31.83 6.03
C ASP A 7 4.67 -30.40 5.80
N ILE A 8 4.98 -30.05 4.54
CA ILE A 8 5.40 -28.69 4.18
C ILE A 8 4.28 -27.68 4.45
N PHE A 9 3.03 -28.02 4.09
CA PHE A 9 1.89 -27.14 4.35
C PHE A 9 1.60 -26.98 5.83
N SER A 10 1.67 -28.06 6.62
CA SER A 10 1.44 -28.00 8.07
C SER A 10 2.42 -27.06 8.76
N ASN A 11 3.71 -27.13 8.40
CA ASN A 11 4.75 -26.30 9.02
C ASN A 11 4.76 -24.84 8.56
N ASN A 12 4.16 -24.54 7.40
CA ASN A 12 4.18 -23.19 6.82
C ASN A 12 2.78 -22.59 6.62
N LEU A 13 1.74 -23.18 7.24
CA LEU A 13 0.34 -22.78 7.06
C LEU A 13 0.12 -21.30 7.39
N VAL A 14 0.72 -20.83 8.49
CA VAL A 14 0.64 -19.42 8.92
C VAL A 14 1.22 -18.49 7.86
N GLN A 15 2.35 -18.87 7.25
CA GLN A 15 2.99 -18.07 6.20
C GLN A 15 2.15 -18.04 4.93
N PHE A 16 1.58 -19.17 4.53
CA PHE A 16 0.66 -19.24 3.39
C PHE A 16 -0.59 -18.38 3.61
N LEU A 17 -1.19 -18.41 4.80
CA LEU A 17 -2.32 -17.56 5.14
C LEU A 17 -1.97 -16.08 5.09
N LEU A 18 -0.83 -15.69 5.65
CA LEU A 18 -0.38 -14.30 5.62
C LEU A 18 -0.04 -13.82 4.20
N ILE A 19 0.59 -14.66 3.36
CA ILE A 19 0.81 -14.36 1.95
C ILE A 19 -0.53 -14.14 1.25
N GLY A 20 -1.50 -15.05 1.46
CA GLY A 20 -2.85 -14.92 0.91
C GLY A 20 -3.55 -13.63 1.37
N LEU A 21 -3.42 -13.27 2.65
CA LEU A 21 -3.98 -12.05 3.22
C LEU A 21 -3.34 -10.79 2.62
N SER A 22 -2.01 -10.79 2.46
CA SER A 22 -1.28 -9.69 1.80
C SER A 22 -1.71 -9.51 0.34
N LEU A 23 -1.86 -10.61 -0.40
CA LEU A 23 -2.36 -10.62 -1.78
C LEU A 23 -3.79 -10.10 -1.85
N CYS A 24 -4.66 -10.55 -0.95
CA CYS A 24 -6.05 -10.08 -0.87
C CYS A 24 -6.11 -8.57 -0.62
N MET A 25 -5.32 -8.05 0.32
CA MET A 25 -5.24 -6.61 0.58
C MET A 25 -4.74 -5.83 -0.63
N ALA A 26 -3.72 -6.33 -1.32
CA ALA A 26 -3.19 -5.68 -2.52
C ALA A 26 -4.19 -5.68 -3.69
N ILE A 27 -4.93 -6.77 -3.89
CA ILE A 27 -5.98 -6.86 -4.92
C ILE A 27 -7.14 -5.91 -4.59
N LEU A 28 -7.60 -5.88 -3.34
CA LEU A 28 -8.64 -4.95 -2.90
C LEU A 28 -8.18 -3.50 -3.05
N ALA A 29 -6.93 -3.19 -2.68
CA ALA A 29 -6.34 -1.88 -2.87
C ALA A 29 -6.29 -1.52 -4.37
N GLN A 30 -5.92 -2.45 -5.24
CA GLN A 30 -5.91 -2.24 -6.68
C GLN A 30 -7.31 -1.99 -7.24
N GLN A 31 -8.32 -2.72 -6.78
CA GLN A 31 -9.71 -2.53 -7.20
C GLN A 31 -10.28 -1.20 -6.74
N LEU A 32 -10.01 -0.81 -5.49
CA LEU A 32 -10.42 0.50 -4.95
C LEU A 32 -9.68 1.67 -5.62
N SER A 33 -8.44 1.42 -6.06
CA SER A 33 -7.61 2.37 -6.80
C SER A 33 -7.83 2.31 -8.32
N ALA A 34 -8.69 1.41 -8.82
CA ALA A 34 -8.85 1.17 -10.25
C ALA A 34 -9.23 2.48 -10.96
N GLY A 35 -8.33 2.94 -11.83
CA GLY A 35 -8.41 4.24 -12.51
C GLY A 35 -7.47 5.31 -11.96
N VAL A 36 -7.16 5.33 -10.66
CA VAL A 36 -6.19 6.30 -10.07
C VAL A 36 -4.75 5.89 -10.36
N ALA A 37 -4.44 4.59 -10.31
CA ALA A 37 -3.09 4.09 -10.55
C ALA A 37 -2.54 4.40 -11.96
N ASP A 38 -3.42 4.49 -12.97
CA ASP A 38 -3.06 4.80 -14.36
C ASP A 38 -3.16 6.29 -14.70
N MET A 39 -3.77 7.10 -13.82
CA MET A 39 -3.89 8.54 -14.04
C MET A 39 -2.56 9.26 -13.80
N SER A 40 -2.33 10.33 -14.58
CA SER A 40 -1.26 11.27 -14.29
C SER A 40 -1.57 12.09 -13.04
N LEU A 41 -0.52 12.57 -12.36
CA LEU A 41 -0.66 13.42 -11.16
C LEU A 41 -1.54 14.66 -11.41
N SER A 42 -1.39 15.30 -12.57
CA SER A 42 -2.20 16.48 -12.93
C SER A 42 -3.68 16.15 -13.06
N THR A 43 -4.00 15.00 -13.67
CA THR A 43 -5.38 14.51 -13.79
C THR A 43 -5.96 14.14 -12.43
N PHE A 44 -5.15 13.52 -11.56
CA PHE A 44 -5.55 13.20 -10.19
C PHE A 44 -5.88 14.45 -9.38
N ILE A 45 -5.00 15.47 -9.39
CA ILE A 45 -5.21 16.74 -8.68
C ILE A 45 -6.46 17.44 -9.23
N SER A 46 -6.60 17.57 -10.56
CA SER A 46 -7.74 18.24 -11.19
C SER A 46 -9.08 17.56 -10.87
N LYS A 47 -9.14 16.22 -10.97
CA LYS A 47 -10.35 15.46 -10.59
C LYS A 47 -10.64 15.62 -9.11
N SER A 48 -9.64 15.47 -8.25
CA SER A 48 -9.83 15.55 -6.80
C SER A 48 -10.31 16.93 -6.35
N PHE A 49 -9.82 18.02 -6.96
CA PHE A 49 -10.35 19.36 -6.73
C PHE A 49 -11.79 19.51 -7.22
N LYS A 50 -12.10 19.03 -8.43
CA LYS A 50 -13.47 19.07 -8.96
C LYS A 50 -14.45 18.37 -8.03
N TYR A 51 -14.08 17.23 -7.45
CA TYR A 51 -14.92 16.48 -6.51
C TYR A 51 -14.99 17.06 -5.10
N LEU A 52 -13.98 17.81 -4.66
CA LEU A 52 -14.03 18.51 -3.38
C LEU A 52 -15.05 19.66 -3.38
N PHE A 53 -15.28 20.27 -4.55
CA PHE A 53 -16.19 21.40 -4.72
C PHE A 53 -17.55 21.03 -5.33
N ASN A 54 -17.67 19.87 -5.99
CA ASN A 54 -18.97 19.33 -6.42
C ASN A 54 -19.45 18.28 -5.42
N SER A 55 -20.65 18.46 -4.86
CA SER A 55 -21.33 17.51 -3.96
C SER A 55 -21.80 16.20 -4.63
N SER A 56 -21.10 15.72 -5.67
CA SER A 56 -21.37 14.44 -6.31
C SER A 56 -20.68 13.30 -5.55
N ASN A 57 -21.46 12.32 -5.04
CA ASN A 57 -21.01 11.20 -4.20
C ASN A 57 -20.12 10.15 -4.90
N GLU A 58 -19.72 10.32 -6.15
CA GLU A 58 -19.07 9.26 -6.94
C GLU A 58 -17.57 9.08 -6.69
N PHE A 59 -16.87 10.05 -6.11
CA PHE A 59 -15.42 9.97 -5.89
C PHE A 59 -15.01 10.51 -4.52
N SER A 60 -14.63 9.60 -3.62
CA SER A 60 -14.06 9.94 -2.32
C SER A 60 -12.54 9.72 -2.34
N VAL A 61 -11.77 10.79 -2.19
CA VAL A 61 -10.29 10.74 -2.11
C VAL A 61 -9.83 9.80 -0.98
N LEU A 62 -10.60 9.74 0.12
CA LEU A 62 -10.31 8.86 1.24
C LEU A 62 -10.41 7.38 0.87
N VAL A 63 -11.44 6.99 0.11
CA VAL A 63 -11.68 5.59 -0.28
C VAL A 63 -10.86 5.18 -1.51
N ASN A 64 -10.59 6.12 -2.42
CA ASN A 64 -9.99 5.82 -3.72
C ASN A 64 -8.47 6.05 -3.78
N ALA A 65 -7.89 6.76 -2.80
CA ALA A 65 -6.44 7.02 -2.76
C ALA A 65 -5.82 6.71 -1.39
N PHE A 66 -6.42 7.20 -0.30
CA PHE A 66 -5.85 7.04 1.04
C PHE A 66 -5.94 5.60 1.57
N LEU A 67 -7.14 5.01 1.55
CA LEU A 67 -7.37 3.64 2.00
C LEU A 67 -6.56 2.61 1.20
N PRO A 68 -6.52 2.64 -0.16
CA PRO A 68 -5.65 1.78 -0.95
C PRO A 68 -4.17 1.97 -0.61
N GLY A 69 -3.73 3.22 -0.38
CA GLY A 69 -2.37 3.53 0.05
C GLY A 69 -2.00 2.83 1.35
N ILE A 70 -2.86 2.91 2.37
CA ILE A 70 -2.64 2.21 3.66
C ILE A 70 -2.63 0.70 3.46
N MET A 71 -3.58 0.15 2.69
CA MET A 71 -3.66 -1.30 2.44
C MET A 71 -2.39 -1.82 1.75
N TYR A 72 -1.84 -1.08 0.78
CA TYR A 72 -0.56 -1.41 0.17
C TYR A 72 0.59 -1.34 1.16
N ILE A 73 0.68 -0.31 2.00
CA ILE A 73 1.73 -0.18 3.02
C ILE A 73 1.69 -1.35 4.01
N LEU A 74 0.50 -1.70 4.52
CA LEU A 74 0.33 -2.83 5.43
C LEU A 74 0.70 -4.16 4.77
N SER A 75 0.29 -4.37 3.52
CA SER A 75 0.69 -5.54 2.75
C SER A 75 2.21 -5.62 2.57
N CYS A 76 2.85 -4.50 2.27
CA CYS A 76 4.30 -4.41 2.12
C CYS A 76 5.04 -4.73 3.43
N ILE A 77 4.59 -4.18 4.56
CA ILE A 77 5.16 -4.45 5.88
C ILE A 77 5.04 -5.94 6.22
N GLY A 78 3.87 -6.55 5.97
CA GLY A 78 3.66 -7.98 6.21
C GLY A 78 4.56 -8.88 5.37
N LEU A 79 4.71 -8.58 4.08
CA LEU A 79 5.58 -9.32 3.17
C LEU A 79 7.07 -9.17 3.54
N LEU A 80 7.50 -7.95 3.89
CA LEU A 80 8.87 -7.68 4.29
C LEU A 80 9.21 -8.36 5.61
N TRP A 81 8.31 -8.28 6.60
CA TRP A 81 8.46 -8.97 7.88
C TRP A 81 8.59 -10.48 7.68
N MET A 82 7.73 -11.10 6.88
CA MET A 82 7.82 -12.53 6.58
C MET A 82 9.08 -12.90 5.80
N GLY A 83 9.47 -12.10 4.80
CA GLY A 83 10.69 -12.32 4.03
C GLY A 83 11.93 -12.32 4.93
N ILE A 84 12.03 -11.35 5.84
CA ILE A 84 13.11 -11.28 6.84
C ILE A 84 13.05 -12.48 7.79
N THR A 85 11.87 -12.82 8.30
CA THR A 85 11.70 -13.94 9.25
C THR A 85 12.11 -15.28 8.61
N ASN A 86 11.76 -15.48 7.33
CA ASN A 86 12.17 -16.65 6.54
C ASN A 86 13.68 -16.73 6.31
N MET A 87 14.32 -15.59 6.02
CA MET A 87 15.77 -15.52 5.87
C MET A 87 16.51 -15.72 7.20
N ILE A 88 15.94 -15.32 8.33
CA ILE A 88 16.53 -15.57 9.66
C ILE A 88 16.40 -17.04 10.04
N MET A 89 15.21 -17.62 9.86
CA MET A 89 14.93 -19.04 10.16
C MET A 89 15.78 -20.00 9.32
N PHE A 90 16.27 -19.57 8.16
CA PHE A 90 17.23 -20.32 7.34
C PHE A 90 18.42 -20.86 8.16
N LYS A 91 18.90 -20.11 9.16
CA LYS A 91 20.06 -20.50 9.97
C LYS A 91 19.76 -21.60 11.00
N LEU A 92 18.49 -21.91 11.22
CA LEU A 92 18.03 -22.84 12.27
C LEU A 92 17.56 -24.18 11.69
N GLU A 93 17.51 -24.33 10.36
CA GLU A 93 16.97 -25.54 9.72
C GLU A 93 18.06 -26.57 9.38
N GLU A 94 17.88 -27.80 9.86
CA GLU A 94 18.84 -28.90 9.64
C GLU A 94 18.63 -29.61 8.28
N ARG A 95 17.43 -29.50 7.68
CA ARG A 95 17.07 -30.20 6.44
C ARG A 95 17.34 -29.33 5.20
N LYS A 96 18.30 -29.74 4.37
CA LYS A 96 18.72 -29.03 3.13
C LYS A 96 17.58 -28.69 2.16
N LEU A 97 16.55 -29.55 2.05
CA LEU A 97 15.40 -29.29 1.16
C LEU A 97 14.50 -28.18 1.69
N ASP A 98 14.27 -28.14 3.00
CA ASP A 98 13.43 -27.11 3.64
C ASP A 98 14.12 -25.75 3.60
N VAL A 99 15.45 -25.74 3.71
CA VAL A 99 16.32 -24.56 3.53
C VAL A 99 16.14 -23.94 2.13
N GLY A 100 16.19 -24.76 1.07
CA GLY A 100 15.99 -24.29 -0.30
C GLY A 100 14.59 -23.71 -0.54
N LEU A 101 13.57 -24.36 0.00
CA LEU A 101 12.18 -23.90 -0.07
C LEU A 101 11.97 -22.56 0.66
N LYS A 102 12.48 -22.41 1.89
CA LYS A 102 12.41 -21.16 2.66
C LYS A 102 13.15 -20.02 1.96
N PHE A 103 14.29 -20.30 1.32
CA PHE A 103 15.01 -19.31 0.54
C PHE A 103 14.22 -18.81 -0.67
N ILE A 104 13.67 -19.73 -1.47
CA ILE A 104 12.81 -19.37 -2.63
C ILE A 104 11.59 -18.57 -2.15
N LEU A 105 10.98 -18.98 -1.04
CA LEU A 105 9.80 -18.32 -0.48
C LEU A 105 10.14 -16.90 0.01
N GLY A 106 11.22 -16.73 0.77
CA GLY A 106 11.71 -15.42 1.20
C GLY A 106 12.08 -14.51 0.04
N LEU A 107 12.76 -15.04 -0.99
CA LEU A 107 13.10 -14.30 -2.21
C LEU A 107 11.84 -13.83 -2.94
N SER A 108 10.85 -14.71 -3.10
CA SER A 108 9.57 -14.36 -3.74
C SER A 108 8.83 -13.25 -2.97
N GLN A 109 8.87 -13.27 -1.64
CA GLN A 109 8.27 -12.24 -0.78
C GLN A 109 8.96 -10.88 -0.93
N ILE A 110 10.30 -10.86 -1.06
CA ILE A 110 11.06 -9.63 -1.32
C ILE A 110 10.74 -9.05 -2.71
N ILE A 111 10.62 -9.90 -3.72
CA ILE A 111 10.23 -9.47 -5.08
C ILE A 111 8.81 -8.90 -5.08
N LEU A 112 7.86 -9.59 -4.44
CA LEU A 112 6.48 -9.12 -4.28
C LEU A 112 6.41 -7.79 -3.52
N PHE A 113 7.20 -7.64 -2.46
CA PHE A 113 7.35 -6.38 -1.75
C PHE A 113 7.80 -5.26 -2.70
N GLY A 114 8.82 -5.49 -3.53
CA GLY A 114 9.28 -4.49 -4.50
C GLY A 114 8.20 -4.06 -5.49
N LEU A 115 7.42 -5.01 -6.01
CA LEU A 115 6.30 -4.73 -6.92
C LEU A 115 5.17 -3.94 -6.25
N PHE A 116 4.80 -4.32 -5.03
CA PHE A 116 3.76 -3.62 -4.27
C PHE A 116 4.23 -2.25 -3.80
N PHE A 117 5.51 -2.11 -3.44
CA PHE A 117 6.09 -0.83 -3.06
C PHE A 117 6.14 0.14 -4.24
N TYR A 118 6.46 -0.33 -5.45
CA TYR A 118 6.40 0.51 -6.65
C TYR A 118 4.98 1.03 -6.91
N THR A 119 3.99 0.14 -6.87
CA THR A 119 2.58 0.48 -7.15
C THR A 119 1.97 1.35 -6.04
N GLY A 120 2.12 0.94 -4.78
CA GLY A 120 1.62 1.67 -3.61
C GLY A 120 2.37 2.99 -3.37
N GLY A 121 3.67 3.03 -3.64
CA GLY A 121 4.49 4.24 -3.51
C GLY A 121 4.04 5.35 -4.45
N LYS A 122 3.64 5.02 -5.69
CA LYS A 122 3.06 5.97 -6.64
C LYS A 122 1.77 6.61 -6.10
N LEU A 123 0.87 5.80 -5.54
CA LEU A 123 -0.38 6.25 -4.91
C LEU A 123 -0.13 7.14 -3.70
N PHE A 124 0.81 6.76 -2.85
CA PHE A 124 1.21 7.54 -1.67
C PHE A 124 1.76 8.92 -2.07
N PHE A 125 2.59 8.98 -3.11
CA PHE A 125 3.12 10.25 -3.63
C PHE A 125 2.02 11.17 -4.18
N TYR A 126 1.01 10.59 -4.87
CA TYR A 126 -0.13 11.35 -5.37
C TYR A 126 -0.95 11.96 -4.23
N PHE A 127 -1.19 11.20 -3.16
CA PHE A 127 -1.88 11.69 -1.98
C PHE A 127 -1.12 12.83 -1.29
N ILE A 128 0.19 12.69 -1.05
CA ILE A 128 1.00 13.74 -0.41
C ILE A 128 0.98 15.01 -1.24
N SER A 129 1.19 14.91 -2.55
CA SER A 129 1.20 16.06 -3.44
C SER A 129 -0.15 16.79 -3.43
N PHE A 130 -1.25 16.04 -3.39
CA PHE A 130 -2.59 16.61 -3.27
C PHE A 130 -2.82 17.29 -1.91
N ALA A 131 -2.43 16.64 -0.80
CA ALA A 131 -2.55 17.21 0.54
C ALA A 131 -1.74 18.52 0.67
N LEU A 132 -0.50 18.55 0.16
CA LEU A 132 0.31 19.76 0.12
C LEU A 132 -0.35 20.87 -0.72
N SER A 133 -0.96 20.53 -1.85
CA SER A 133 -1.67 21.50 -2.69
C SER A 133 -2.85 22.14 -1.93
N ILE A 134 -3.60 21.36 -1.15
CA ILE A 134 -4.69 21.87 -0.30
C ILE A 134 -4.13 22.78 0.80
N ILE A 135 -3.09 22.35 1.52
CA ILE A 135 -2.47 23.14 2.59
C ILE A 135 -2.00 24.49 2.03
N PHE A 136 -1.37 24.49 0.87
CA PHE A 136 -0.91 25.70 0.19
C PHE A 136 -2.07 26.64 -0.17
N LEU A 137 -3.17 26.10 -0.71
CA LEU A 137 -4.37 26.89 -1.01
C LEU A 137 -5.00 27.50 0.25
N VAL A 138 -5.13 26.72 1.32
CA VAL A 138 -5.67 27.22 2.60
C VAL A 138 -4.77 28.33 3.15
N ALA A 139 -3.45 28.15 3.12
CA ALA A 139 -2.49 29.16 3.56
C ALA A 139 -2.57 30.45 2.73
N LEU A 140 -2.76 30.34 1.40
CA LEU A 140 -2.99 31.51 0.55
C LEU A 140 -4.26 32.25 0.94
N PHE A 141 -5.39 31.55 1.13
CA PHE A 141 -6.64 32.18 1.53
C PHE A 141 -6.58 32.82 2.91
N THR A 142 -5.92 32.19 3.89
CA THR A 142 -5.76 32.79 5.23
C THR A 142 -4.79 33.97 5.22
N SER A 143 -3.75 33.95 4.39
CA SER A 143 -2.82 35.07 4.24
C SER A 143 -3.42 36.27 3.48
N GLY A 144 -4.37 36.01 2.57
CA GLY A 144 -5.06 37.04 1.79
C GLY A 144 -6.32 37.58 2.46
N SER A 145 -6.81 36.96 3.54
CA SER A 145 -7.92 37.48 4.31
C SER A 145 -7.41 38.69 5.11
N PRO A 146 -7.89 39.93 4.84
CA PRO A 146 -7.51 41.07 5.65
C PRO A 146 -7.91 40.75 7.09
N THR A 147 -6.92 40.66 7.97
CA THR A 147 -7.12 40.71 9.41
C THR A 147 -7.89 41.99 9.67
N ASN A 148 -9.20 41.87 9.88
CA ASN A 148 -10.01 42.99 10.33
C ASN A 148 -9.35 43.53 11.59
N GLN A 149 -8.82 44.73 11.44
CA GLN A 149 -8.38 45.60 12.50
C GLN A 149 -9.59 45.87 13.40
N GLU A 150 -9.80 45.06 14.43
CA GLU A 150 -10.50 45.52 15.63
C GLU A 150 -9.44 46.01 16.62
N HIS A 151 -8.91 47.19 16.31
CA HIS A 151 -8.66 48.17 17.36
C HIS A 151 -10.04 48.66 17.82
N ASN A 152 -10.49 48.20 18.97
CA ASN A 152 -11.32 48.95 19.91
C ASN A 152 -11.12 48.38 21.31
#